data_AF-A0A195DS92-F1
#
_entry.id   AF-A0A195DS92-F1
#
_cell.length_a   1.000
_cell.length_b   1.000
_cell.length_c   1.000
_cell.angle_alpha   90.00
_cell.angle_beta   90.00
_cell.angle_gamma   90.00
#
_symmetry.space_group_name_H-M   'P 1'
#
loop_
_entity.id
_entity.type
_entity.pdbx_description
1 polymer ?
#
loop_
_entity_poly.entity_id
_entity_poly.type
_entity_poly.pdbx_seq_one_letter_code
_entity_poly.pdbx_strand_id
1 'polypeptide(L)'
;YCKYCKVLLNAKLGDLSKVPDPTKLLSDIKRLYSMVVNKIILPIAKINIYEQDIEKYLDSSPSLGYAFESSCKENGIFGQEKENLKFRCVSFLIALANELKNRLSDNIKTLGRMSVFSMTECFKANKLPITDIAAYYF
;
A
#
# COMPACT_ATOMS: atom_id res chain seq x y z
N TYR A 1 -39.79 -1.14 3.72
CA TYR A 1 -38.85 -0.46 2.80
C TYR A 1 -39.58 -0.11 1.50
N CYS A 2 -39.87 1.18 1.27
CA CYS A 2 -40.62 1.67 0.11
C CYS A 2 -39.75 1.69 -1.17
N LYS A 3 -40.32 1.29 -2.32
CA LYS A 3 -39.67 1.31 -3.66
C LYS A 3 -39.03 2.68 -3.97
N TYR A 4 -39.68 3.77 -3.57
CA TYR A 4 -39.19 5.14 -3.77
C TYR A 4 -37.92 5.44 -2.96
N CYS A 5 -37.80 4.95 -1.73
CA CYS A 5 -36.58 5.12 -0.93
C CYS A 5 -35.39 4.39 -1.56
N LYS A 6 -35.61 3.24 -2.22
CA LYS A 6 -34.54 2.46 -2.87
C LYS A 6 -34.00 3.18 -4.12
N VAL A 7 -34.89 3.79 -4.90
CA VAL A 7 -34.51 4.58 -6.09
C VAL A 7 -33.78 5.87 -5.70
N LEU A 8 -34.25 6.58 -4.67
CA LEU A 8 -33.57 7.78 -4.15
C LEU A 8 -32.20 7.47 -3.51
N LEU A 9 -32.05 6.34 -2.82
CA LEU A 9 -30.76 5.89 -2.30
C LEU A 9 -29.79 5.57 -3.45
N ASN A 10 -30.25 4.82 -4.46
CA ASN A 10 -29.43 4.43 -5.61
C ASN A 10 -29.02 5.63 -6.47
N ALA A 11 -29.91 6.63 -6.64
CA ALA A 11 -29.60 7.86 -7.36
C ALA A 11 -28.55 8.72 -6.63
N LYS A 12 -28.66 8.87 -5.30
CA LYS A 12 -27.65 9.57 -4.48
C LYS A 12 -26.33 8.79 -4.36
N LEU A 13 -26.36 7.46 -4.37
CA LEU A 13 -25.18 6.60 -4.35
C LEU A 13 -24.45 6.56 -5.70
N GLY A 14 -25.18 6.72 -6.81
CA GLY A 14 -24.60 6.81 -8.16
C GLY A 14 -23.65 8.00 -8.32
N ASP A 15 -23.97 9.15 -7.71
CA ASP A 15 -23.08 10.33 -7.72
C ASP A 15 -21.86 10.19 -6.79
N LEU A 16 -21.95 9.39 -5.72
CA LEU A 16 -20.81 9.06 -4.85
C LEU A 16 -19.77 8.17 -5.54
N SER A 17 -20.11 7.48 -6.64
CA SER A 17 -19.16 6.66 -7.42
C SER A 17 -18.04 7.48 -8.07
N LYS A 18 -18.23 8.80 -8.23
CA LYS A 18 -17.24 9.75 -8.74
C LYS A 18 -16.36 10.36 -7.64
N VAL A 19 -16.72 10.17 -6.37
CA VAL A 19 -15.88 10.61 -5.25
C VAL A 19 -14.78 9.56 -5.08
N PRO A 20 -13.49 9.95 -5.17
CA PRO A 20 -12.40 9.00 -5.02
C PRO A 20 -12.51 8.35 -3.64
N ASP A 21 -12.71 7.03 -3.63
CA ASP A 21 -12.86 6.27 -2.39
C ASP A 21 -11.53 6.35 -1.60
N PRO A 22 -11.50 7.08 -0.47
CA PRO A 22 -10.27 7.28 0.29
C PRO A 22 -9.72 5.96 0.86
N THR A 23 -10.56 4.93 0.96
CA THR A 23 -10.15 3.59 1.42
C THR A 23 -9.42 2.80 0.33
N LYS A 24 -9.71 3.05 -0.96
CA LYS A 24 -8.93 2.50 -2.08
C LYS A 24 -7.53 3.08 -2.13
N LEU A 25 -7.41 4.40 -1.94
CA LEU A 25 -6.11 5.06 -1.88
C LEU A 25 -5.23 4.46 -0.77
N LEU A 26 -5.79 4.18 0.40
CA LEU A 26 -5.06 3.50 1.47
C LEU A 26 -4.58 2.11 1.05
N SER A 27 -5.42 1.31 0.40
CA SER A 27 -5.01 -0.03 -0.07
C SER A 27 -3.92 0.04 -1.14
N ASP A 28 -3.98 1.02 -2.03
CA ASP A 28 -3.01 1.21 -3.09
C ASP A 28 -1.66 1.67 -2.53
N ILE A 29 -1.66 2.58 -1.55
CA ILE A 29 -0.43 3.03 -0.87
C ILE A 29 0.20 1.87 -0.07
N LYS A 30 -0.61 1.06 0.63
CA LYS A 30 -0.10 -0.15 1.32
C LYS A 30 0.55 -1.13 0.35
N ARG A 31 -0.08 -1.35 -0.81
CA ARG A 31 0.45 -2.22 -1.85
C ARG A 31 1.75 -1.66 -2.43
N LEU A 32 1.81 -0.36 -2.73
CA LEU A 32 3.00 0.32 -3.21
C LEU A 32 4.14 0.20 -2.20
N TYR A 33 3.88 0.52 -0.93
CA TYR A 33 4.85 0.38 0.15
C TYR A 33 5.38 -1.06 0.25
N SER A 34 4.50 -2.06 0.23
CA SER A 34 4.91 -3.47 0.23
C SER A 34 5.82 -3.82 -0.95
N MET A 35 5.47 -3.36 -2.15
CA MET A 35 6.26 -3.63 -3.35
C MET A 35 7.65 -2.99 -3.31
N VAL A 36 7.75 -1.77 -2.78
CA VAL A 36 9.02 -1.06 -2.62
C VAL A 36 9.88 -1.75 -1.56
N VAL A 37 9.32 -2.02 -0.38
CA VAL A 37 10.05 -2.66 0.73
C VAL A 37 10.52 -4.06 0.36
N ASN A 38 9.68 -4.87 -0.28
CA ASN A 38 10.03 -6.24 -0.68
C ASN A 38 11.17 -6.32 -1.72
N LYS A 39 11.51 -5.21 -2.39
CA LYS A 39 12.67 -5.13 -3.31
C LYS A 39 13.99 -4.87 -2.58
N ILE A 40 13.95 -4.35 -1.35
CA ILE A 40 15.13 -3.90 -0.61
C ILE A 40 15.38 -4.70 0.67
N ILE A 41 14.40 -5.45 1.18
CA ILE A 41 14.59 -6.34 2.33
C ILE A 41 15.10 -7.71 1.92
N LEU A 42 15.72 -8.41 2.88
CA LEU A 42 16.11 -9.80 2.73
C LEU A 42 14.87 -10.68 2.44
N PRO A 43 14.83 -11.48 1.36
CA PRO A 43 13.68 -12.32 1.01
C PRO A 43 13.29 -13.34 2.10
N ILE A 44 14.23 -13.67 2.97
CA ILE A 44 14.09 -14.66 4.05
C ILE A 44 13.53 -14.03 5.34
N ALA A 45 13.49 -12.70 5.43
CA ALA A 45 13.03 -11.99 6.62
C ALA A 45 11.50 -12.11 6.74
N LYS A 46 11.02 -12.84 7.75
CA LYS A 46 9.59 -12.91 8.10
C LYS A 46 9.22 -11.75 9.01
N ILE A 47 9.07 -10.56 8.45
CA ILE A 47 8.75 -9.34 9.21
C ILE A 47 7.39 -8.76 8.83
N ASN A 48 6.73 -8.14 9.80
CA ASN A 48 5.61 -7.26 9.51
C ASN A 48 6.13 -5.87 9.16
N ILE A 49 6.24 -5.59 7.85
CA ILE A 49 6.80 -4.34 7.30
C ILE A 49 6.06 -3.06 7.75
N TYR A 50 4.84 -3.19 8.28
CA TYR A 50 4.02 -2.06 8.75
C TYR A 50 4.23 -1.74 10.23
N GLU A 51 4.72 -2.69 11.01
CA GLU A 51 4.86 -2.55 12.46
C GLU A 51 6.32 -2.48 12.89
N GLN A 52 7.20 -3.10 12.10
CA GLN A 52 8.61 -3.23 12.43
C GLN A 52 9.46 -2.19 11.69
N ASP A 53 10.66 -2.00 12.21
CA ASP A 53 11.69 -1.19 11.58
C ASP A 53 12.36 -1.99 10.45
N ILE A 54 12.16 -1.54 9.20
CA ILE A 54 12.64 -2.24 8.00
C ILE A 54 14.15 -2.08 7.80
N GLU A 55 14.76 -1.05 8.38
CA GLU A 55 16.19 -0.74 8.20
C GLU A 55 17.09 -1.88 8.71
N LYS A 56 16.61 -2.62 9.72
CA LYS A 56 17.31 -3.78 10.31
C LYS A 56 17.34 -5.01 9.41
N TYR A 57 16.53 -5.04 8.36
CA TYR A 57 16.34 -6.19 7.47
C TYR A 57 16.67 -5.87 6.02
N LEU A 58 17.31 -4.73 5.77
CA LEU A 58 17.78 -4.35 4.44
C LEU A 58 18.80 -5.38 3.92
N ASP A 59 18.61 -5.79 2.68
CA ASP A 59 19.59 -6.57 1.96
C ASP A 59 20.83 -5.69 1.71
N SER A 60 22.03 -6.24 1.93
CA SER A 60 23.30 -5.56 1.68
C SER A 60 23.60 -5.43 0.19
N SER A 61 23.00 -6.26 -0.67
CA SER A 61 23.14 -6.16 -2.13
C SER A 61 21.86 -6.60 -2.86
N PRO A 62 20.75 -5.85 -2.73
CA PRO A 62 19.47 -6.23 -3.29
C PRO A 62 19.54 -6.37 -4.81
N SER A 63 19.00 -7.46 -5.34
CA SER A 63 18.84 -7.63 -6.78
C SER A 63 17.64 -6.82 -7.28
N LEU A 64 17.90 -5.86 -8.17
CA LEU A 64 16.84 -5.05 -8.78
C LEU A 64 16.04 -5.82 -9.86
N GLY A 65 16.49 -7.03 -10.18
CA GLY A 65 15.82 -7.97 -11.08
C GLY A 65 16.16 -7.78 -12.56
N TYR A 66 15.51 -8.60 -13.39
CA TYR A 66 15.82 -8.71 -14.82
C TYR A 66 15.69 -7.40 -15.60
N ALA A 67 14.67 -6.58 -15.32
CA ALA A 67 14.46 -5.33 -16.06
C ALA A 67 15.62 -4.33 -15.89
N PHE A 68 16.20 -4.26 -14.68
CA PHE A 68 17.38 -3.43 -14.42
C PHE A 68 18.60 -3.96 -15.18
N GLU A 69 18.82 -5.27 -15.13
CA GLU A 69 19.93 -5.94 -15.81
C GLU A 69 19.88 -5.75 -17.33
N SER A 70 18.70 -5.94 -17.94
CA SER A 70 18.48 -5.75 -19.38
C SER A 70 18.67 -4.30 -19.79
N SER A 71 18.13 -3.35 -19.02
CA SER A 71 18.29 -1.92 -19.31
C SER A 71 19.76 -1.48 -19.23
N CYS A 72 20.54 -1.98 -18.25
CA CYS A 72 21.97 -1.72 -18.18
C CYS A 72 22.71 -2.27 -19.40
N LYS A 73 22.37 -3.49 -19.85
CA LYS A 73 22.97 -4.11 -21.04
C LYS A 73 22.66 -3.33 -22.32
N GLU A 74 21.41 -2.91 -22.51
CA GLU A 74 20.97 -2.15 -23.68
C GLU A 74 21.65 -0.78 -23.77
N ASN A 75 21.93 -0.16 -22.63
CA ASN A 75 22.58 1.15 -22.55
C ASN A 75 24.11 1.07 -22.40
N GLY A 76 24.69 -0.13 -22.45
CA GLY A 76 26.14 -0.33 -22.34
C GLY A 76 26.73 0.02 -20.96
N ILE A 77 25.91 0.01 -19.89
CA ILE A 77 26.34 0.34 -18.52
C ILE A 77 26.89 -0.91 -17.84
N PHE A 78 28.18 -0.91 -17.52
CA PHE A 78 28.88 -2.06 -16.94
C PHE A 78 29.80 -1.69 -15.78
N GLY A 79 30.29 -2.71 -15.07
CA GLY A 79 31.29 -2.55 -14.01
C GLY A 79 30.86 -1.57 -12.93
N GLN A 80 31.72 -0.60 -12.63
CA GLN A 80 31.53 0.34 -11.53
C GLN A 80 30.38 1.33 -11.77
N GLU A 81 30.08 1.69 -13.03
CA GLU A 81 28.94 2.56 -13.35
C GLU A 81 27.62 1.88 -13.01
N LYS A 82 27.52 0.58 -13.29
CA LYS A 82 26.36 -0.23 -12.93
C LYS A 82 26.18 -0.30 -11.42
N GLU A 83 27.24 -0.54 -10.66
CA GLU A 83 27.18 -0.57 -9.19
C GLU A 83 26.80 0.80 -8.60
N ASN A 84 27.34 1.89 -9.15
CA ASN A 84 26.95 3.24 -8.74
C ASN A 84 25.47 3.53 -9.03
N LEU A 85 24.98 3.12 -10.19
CA LEU A 85 23.56 3.25 -10.54
C LEU A 85 22.68 2.42 -9.61
N LYS A 86 23.06 1.16 -9.37
CA LYS A 86 22.38 0.26 -8.43
C LYS A 86 22.29 0.89 -7.05
N PHE A 87 23.41 1.40 -6.53
CA PHE A 87 23.46 2.08 -5.24
C PHE A 87 22.50 3.27 -5.16
N ARG A 88 22.46 4.11 -6.21
CA ARG A 88 21.52 5.25 -6.29
C ARG A 88 20.07 4.79 -6.30
N CYS A 89 19.74 3.77 -7.09
CA CYS A 89 18.39 3.21 -7.14
C CYS A 89 17.96 2.65 -5.78
N VAL A 90 18.83 1.90 -5.10
CA VAL A 90 18.54 1.34 -3.78
C VAL A 90 18.36 2.45 -2.75
N SER A 91 19.25 3.45 -2.74
CA SER A 91 19.14 4.61 -1.86
C SER A 91 17.82 5.37 -2.06
N PHE A 92 17.40 5.53 -3.32
CA PHE A 92 16.11 6.12 -3.64
C PHE A 92 14.94 5.26 -3.14
N LEU A 93 14.99 3.94 -3.31
CA LEU A 93 13.94 3.04 -2.82
C LEU A 93 13.82 3.07 -1.29
N ILE A 94 14.94 3.15 -0.57
CA ILE A 94 14.95 3.31 0.90
C ILE A 94 14.30 4.64 1.30
N ALA A 95 14.72 5.75 0.66
CA ALA A 95 14.13 7.06 0.93
C ALA A 95 12.62 7.08 0.63
N LEU A 96 12.20 6.48 -0.48
CA LEU A 96 10.79 6.34 -0.84
C LEU A 96 10.02 5.50 0.18
N ALA A 97 10.59 4.39 0.65
CA ALA A 97 9.97 3.55 1.67
C ALA A 97 9.76 4.34 2.97
N ASN A 98 10.74 5.13 3.41
CA ASN A 98 10.65 5.95 4.61
C ASN A 98 9.59 7.05 4.47
N GLU A 99 9.54 7.75 3.34
CA GLU A 99 8.49 8.74 3.04
C GLU A 99 7.09 8.11 3.04
N LEU A 100 6.93 6.94 2.42
CA LEU A 100 5.66 6.23 2.42
C LEU A 100 5.26 5.78 3.82
N LYS A 101 6.21 5.28 4.63
CA LYS A 101 5.98 4.86 6.01
C LYS A 101 5.53 6.03 6.89
N ASN A 102 6.18 7.18 6.78
CA ASN A 102 5.82 8.40 7.53
C ASN A 102 4.41 8.89 7.19
N ARG A 103 3.99 8.79 5.92
CA ARG A 103 2.62 9.15 5.50
C ARG A 103 1.58 8.14 5.95
N LEU A 104 1.99 6.91 6.22
CA LEU A 104 1.13 5.80 6.60
C LEU A 104 0.94 5.68 8.14
N SER A 105 1.98 5.98 8.93
CA SER A 105 2.01 5.74 10.39
C SER A 105 0.89 6.42 11.16
N ASP A 106 0.48 7.61 10.74
CA ASP A 106 -0.46 8.42 11.52
C ASP A 106 -1.91 7.97 11.37
N ASN A 107 -2.26 7.28 10.27
CA ASN A 107 -3.65 7.04 9.91
C ASN A 107 -3.97 5.60 9.48
N ILE A 108 -3.00 4.69 9.33
CA ILE A 108 -3.26 3.31 8.85
C ILE A 108 -4.29 2.56 9.70
N LYS A 109 -4.18 2.62 11.04
CA LYS A 109 -5.03 1.82 11.93
C LYS A 109 -6.44 2.39 11.96
N THR A 110 -6.56 3.71 12.05
CA THR A 110 -7.83 4.43 12.02
C THR A 110 -8.52 4.30 10.66
N LEU A 111 -7.83 4.58 9.57
CA LEU A 111 -8.39 4.45 8.22
C LEU A 111 -8.71 2.99 7.85
N GLY A 112 -7.93 2.02 8.36
CA GLY A 112 -8.23 0.60 8.22
C GLY A 112 -9.48 0.17 9.02
N ARG A 113 -9.76 0.80 10.16
CA ARG A 113 -11.03 0.61 10.87
C ARG A 113 -12.18 1.31 10.16
N MET A 114 -11.92 2.43 9.50
CA MET A 114 -12.93 3.16 8.71
C MET A 114 -13.28 2.45 7.40
N SER A 115 -12.42 1.58 6.86
CA SER A 115 -12.73 0.83 5.63
C SER A 115 -13.89 -0.16 5.77
N VAL A 116 -14.32 -0.48 7.00
CA VAL A 116 -15.56 -1.22 7.27
C VAL A 116 -16.79 -0.49 6.74
N PHE A 117 -16.72 0.84 6.66
CA PHE A 117 -17.75 1.69 6.08
C PHE A 117 -17.51 1.99 4.60
N SER A 118 -16.51 1.38 3.96
CA SER A 118 -16.32 1.52 2.52
C SER A 118 -17.53 1.01 1.76
N MET A 119 -17.74 1.57 0.57
CA MET A 119 -18.87 1.21 -0.27
C MET A 119 -18.85 -0.29 -0.61
N THR A 120 -17.67 -0.85 -0.88
CA THR A 120 -17.44 -2.27 -1.11
C THR A 120 -17.84 -3.17 0.06
N GLU A 121 -17.50 -2.80 1.30
CA GLU A 121 -17.90 -3.58 2.49
C GLU A 121 -19.41 -3.45 2.77
N CYS A 122 -19.99 -2.27 2.52
CA CYS A 122 -21.44 -2.03 2.70
C CYS A 122 -22.32 -2.94 1.83
N PHE A 123 -21.82 -3.36 0.66
CA PHE A 123 -22.53 -4.23 -0.28
C PHE A 123 -22.31 -5.73 -0.06
N LYS A 124 -21.43 -6.15 0.87
CA LYS A 124 -21.26 -7.57 1.20
C LYS A 124 -22.49 -8.10 1.93
N ALA A 125 -22.87 -9.35 1.59
CA ALA A 125 -23.99 -10.05 2.23
C ALA A 125 -23.71 -10.33 3.71
N ASN A 126 -22.47 -10.74 4.02
CA ASN A 126 -21.99 -10.91 5.39
C ASN A 126 -21.31 -9.63 5.85
N LYS A 127 -21.90 -8.98 6.85
CA LYS A 127 -21.38 -7.76 7.47
C LYS A 127 -20.80 -8.09 8.83
N LEU A 128 -19.78 -7.32 9.23
CA LEU A 128 -19.29 -7.37 10.60
C LEU A 128 -20.40 -6.96 11.59
N PRO A 129 -20.51 -7.63 12.74
CA PRO A 129 -21.45 -7.24 13.79
C PRO A 129 -21.22 -5.79 14.20
N ILE A 130 -22.30 -5.04 14.41
CA ILE A 130 -22.20 -3.63 14.79
C ILE A 130 -21.55 -3.42 16.16
N THR A 131 -21.62 -4.44 17.02
CA THR A 131 -20.93 -4.49 18.33
C THR A 131 -19.42 -4.46 18.18
N ASP A 132 -18.89 -5.21 17.20
CA ASP A 132 -17.46 -5.28 16.93
C ASP A 132 -16.97 -3.97 16.33
N ILE A 133 -17.81 -3.35 15.49
CA ILE A 133 -17.55 -2.02 14.93
C ILE A 133 -17.52 -0.96 16.04
N ALA A 134 -18.50 -0.98 16.96
CA ALA A 134 -18.57 -0.03 18.07
C ALA A 134 -17.35 -0.15 19.01
N ALA A 135 -16.91 -1.37 19.31
CA ALA A 135 -15.74 -1.62 20.15
C ALA A 135 -14.41 -1.07 19.58
N TYR A 136 -14.34 -0.70 18.30
CA TYR A 136 -13.14 -0.07 17.72
C TYR A 136 -13.03 1.43 18.01
N TYR A 137 -14.10 2.09 18.46
CA TYR A 137 -14.20 3.54 18.62
C TYR A 137 -14.56 4.01 20.04
N PHE A 138 -14.85 3.08 20.96
CA PHE A 138 -15.03 3.30 22.40
C PHE A 138 -13.88 2.66 23.18
#